data_AF-A0A372RCL4-F1
#
_entry.id   AF-A0A372RCL4-F1
#
_cell.length_a   1.000
_cell.length_b   1.000
_cell.length_c   1.000
_cell.angle_alpha   90.00
_cell.angle_beta   90.00
_cell.angle_gamma   90.00
#
_symmetry.space_group_name_H-M   'P 1'
#
loop_
_entity.id
_entity.type
_entity.pdbx_description
1 polymer ?
#
loop_
_entity_poly.entity_id
_entity_poly.type
_entity_poly.pdbx_seq_one_letter_code
_entity_poly.pdbx_strand_id
1 'polypeptide(L)'
;MSKVCKLFTKTESVKKVVLNNRQKITLMDIMNEVKLVSTVLLHDIISNNIAEYLRDLITINDLLIVQYKADLIQYKNTQIKDFVQNRCDNLMNDKKKMINSFMNQEIKSIVIDRIIVTENDEEILKTAPECIKKEVNAHFQNIAEPYHTRGGELSYIYSSILNGKASGPSKILYEMIKHSSVKIKLFITNYLNECLTLRKIPKEWKLADLYPIPKPKP
;
A
#
# COMPACT_ATOMS: atom_id res chain seq x y z
N MET A 1 -23.99 22.62 40.98
CA MET A 1 -23.19 21.88 41.98
C MET A 1 -23.85 20.53 42.25
N SER A 2 -23.00 19.50 42.37
CA SER A 2 -23.25 18.06 42.23
C SER A 2 -24.37 17.45 43.09
N LYS A 3 -25.22 16.61 42.49
CA LYS A 3 -26.07 15.63 43.18
C LYS A 3 -25.19 14.47 43.65
N VAL A 4 -24.81 14.48 44.93
CA VAL A 4 -24.15 13.35 45.59
C VAL A 4 -25.25 12.42 46.12
N CYS A 5 -25.53 11.31 45.43
CA CYS A 5 -26.30 10.22 46.01
C CYS A 5 -25.38 9.35 46.88
N LYS A 6 -25.54 9.47 48.20
CA LYS A 6 -25.10 8.44 49.17
C LYS A 6 -26.03 7.24 49.02
N LEU A 7 -25.54 6.09 48.59
CA LEU A 7 -26.27 4.83 48.71
C LEU A 7 -25.32 3.67 49.08
N PHE A 8 -25.57 3.19 50.31
CA PHE A 8 -25.30 1.86 50.87
C PHE A 8 -23.90 1.48 51.36
N THR A 9 -23.77 1.62 52.68
CA THR A 9 -22.97 0.75 53.56
C THR A 9 -23.54 -0.67 53.58
N LYS A 10 -22.78 -1.66 53.10
CA LYS A 10 -22.88 -3.04 53.56
C LYS A 10 -21.52 -3.71 53.42
N THR A 11 -20.94 -4.09 54.55
CA THR A 11 -19.74 -4.93 54.65
C THR A 11 -20.11 -6.33 54.16
N GLU A 12 -19.88 -6.61 52.88
CA GLU A 12 -19.91 -7.97 52.34
C GLU A 12 -18.49 -8.51 52.33
N SER A 13 -18.27 -9.59 53.08
CA SER A 13 -17.02 -10.35 53.13
C SER A 13 -16.53 -10.65 51.71
N VAL A 14 -15.33 -10.15 51.37
CA VAL A 14 -14.68 -10.42 50.08
C VAL A 14 -14.56 -11.93 49.90
N LYS A 15 -15.35 -12.50 48.99
CA LYS A 15 -15.25 -13.92 48.63
C LYS A 15 -13.86 -14.15 48.01
N LYS A 16 -13.07 -15.00 48.67
CA LYS A 16 -11.74 -15.44 48.23
C LYS A 16 -11.86 -16.06 46.83
N VAL A 17 -11.40 -15.37 45.79
CA VAL A 17 -11.34 -15.92 44.43
C VAL A 17 -10.12 -16.83 44.37
N VAL A 18 -10.36 -18.14 44.52
CA VAL A 18 -9.31 -19.16 44.40
C VAL A 18 -9.35 -19.69 42.98
N LEU A 19 -8.27 -19.51 42.22
CA LEU A 19 -8.10 -20.11 40.89
C LEU A 19 -8.16 -21.64 41.03
N ASN A 20 -8.97 -22.29 40.19
CA ASN A 20 -9.07 -23.75 40.20
C ASN A 20 -7.79 -24.38 39.61
N ASN A 21 -7.55 -25.66 39.94
CA ASN A 21 -6.31 -26.35 39.53
C ASN A 21 -6.11 -26.35 38.02
N ARG A 22 -7.20 -26.39 37.24
CA ARG A 22 -7.13 -26.37 35.78
C ARG A 22 -6.66 -25.01 35.26
N GLN A 23 -7.19 -23.91 35.81
CA GLN A 23 -6.76 -22.55 35.49
C GLN A 23 -5.28 -22.33 35.85
N LYS A 24 -4.82 -22.87 36.98
CA LYS A 24 -3.41 -22.80 37.37
C LYS A 24 -2.49 -23.54 36.40
N ILE A 25 -2.88 -24.74 35.96
CA ILE A 25 -2.10 -25.53 34.99
C ILE A 25 -2.04 -24.81 33.64
N THR A 26 -3.16 -24.31 33.13
CA THR A 26 -3.17 -23.55 31.86
C THR A 26 -2.33 -22.27 31.94
N LEU A 27 -2.32 -21.59 33.09
CA LEU A 27 -1.44 -20.44 33.31
C LEU A 27 0.04 -20.84 33.31
N MET A 28 0.40 -21.95 33.97
CA MET A 28 1.77 -22.46 33.98
C MET A 28 2.24 -22.86 32.58
N ASP A 29 1.38 -23.49 31.78
CA ASP A 29 1.71 -23.88 30.40
C ASP A 29 1.98 -22.63 29.52
N ILE A 30 1.13 -21.61 29.63
CA ILE A 30 1.31 -20.33 28.91
C ILE A 30 2.59 -19.62 29.38
N MET A 31 2.87 -19.61 30.68
CA MET A 31 4.08 -18.98 31.22
C MET A 31 5.36 -19.69 30.77
N ASN A 32 5.32 -21.01 30.63
CA ASN A 32 6.44 -21.82 30.12
C ASN A 32 6.66 -21.64 28.62
N GLU A 33 5.59 -21.55 27.80
CA GLU A 33 5.71 -21.26 26.37
C GLU A 33 6.29 -19.85 26.12
N VAL A 34 5.97 -18.87 26.97
CA VAL A 34 6.46 -17.49 26.84
C VAL A 34 7.89 -17.32 27.43
N LYS A 35 8.52 -18.39 27.98
CA LYS A 35 9.83 -18.34 28.67
C LYS A 35 9.91 -17.29 29.79
N LEU A 36 8.78 -16.97 30.44
CA LEU A 36 8.77 -16.07 31.59
C LEU A 36 9.20 -16.87 32.82
N VAL A 37 10.41 -16.58 33.30
CA VAL A 37 11.05 -17.23 34.46
C VAL A 37 10.08 -17.31 35.65
N SER A 38 9.93 -18.52 36.17
CA SER A 38 8.91 -19.04 37.08
C SER A 38 8.96 -18.51 38.52
N THR A 39 9.52 -17.33 38.78
CA THR A 39 9.90 -16.94 40.15
C THR A 39 8.81 -16.21 40.95
N VAL A 40 7.67 -15.81 40.36
CA VAL A 40 6.75 -14.86 41.03
C VAL A 40 5.46 -15.49 41.60
N LEU A 41 5.04 -16.69 41.17
CA LEU A 41 3.79 -17.29 41.65
C LEU A 41 3.95 -18.22 42.86
N LEU A 42 4.86 -17.93 43.80
CA LEU A 42 5.10 -18.79 44.96
C LEU A 42 4.49 -18.31 46.28
N HIS A 43 3.88 -17.11 46.34
CA HIS A 43 3.36 -16.58 47.59
C HIS A 43 1.83 -16.64 47.64
N ASP A 44 1.30 -17.27 48.70
CA ASP A 44 -0.13 -17.28 49.01
C ASP A 44 -0.67 -15.85 49.05
N ILE A 45 -1.78 -15.60 48.35
CA ILE A 45 -2.45 -14.29 48.33
C ILE A 45 -3.02 -14.01 49.72
N ILE A 46 -2.39 -13.08 50.44
CA ILE A 46 -2.80 -12.58 51.76
C ILE A 46 -3.23 -11.12 51.57
N SER A 47 -4.22 -10.61 52.30
CA SER A 47 -4.75 -9.24 52.10
C SER A 47 -3.69 -8.13 52.04
N ASN A 48 -2.51 -8.36 52.60
CA ASN A 48 -1.42 -7.39 52.69
C ASN A 48 -0.49 -7.38 51.45
N ASN A 49 -0.52 -8.40 50.58
CA ASN A 49 0.40 -8.55 49.43
C ASN A 49 -0.28 -8.38 48.05
N ILE A 50 -1.60 -8.17 48.02
CA ILE A 50 -2.39 -8.07 46.78
C ILE A 50 -1.93 -6.91 45.90
N ALA A 51 -1.55 -5.78 46.49
CA ALA A 51 -1.13 -4.60 45.75
C ALA A 51 0.23 -4.80 45.03
N GLU A 52 1.15 -5.54 45.64
CA GLU A 52 2.44 -5.89 45.03
C GLU A 52 2.24 -6.90 43.91
N TYR A 53 1.43 -7.93 44.14
CA TYR A 53 1.06 -8.91 43.13
C TYR A 53 0.43 -8.29 41.88
N LEU A 54 -0.47 -7.30 42.06
CA LEU A 54 -1.07 -6.58 40.93
C LEU A 54 -0.06 -5.75 40.15
N ARG A 55 0.93 -5.14 40.82
CA ARG A 55 2.02 -4.41 40.15
C ARG A 55 2.90 -5.34 39.35
N ASP A 56 3.24 -6.50 39.90
CA ASP A 56 4.04 -7.50 39.20
C ASP A 56 3.28 -8.05 37.99
N LEU A 57 1.97 -8.29 38.11
CA LEU A 57 1.15 -8.76 37.00
C LEU A 57 1.04 -7.72 35.87
N ILE A 58 0.89 -6.43 36.21
CA ILE A 58 0.91 -5.34 35.22
C ILE A 58 2.27 -5.28 34.53
N THR A 59 3.35 -5.37 35.29
CA THR A 59 4.72 -5.34 34.78
C THR A 59 4.97 -6.50 33.82
N ILE A 60 4.51 -7.72 34.16
CA ILE A 60 4.60 -8.89 33.29
C ILE A 60 3.80 -8.68 32.00
N ASN A 61 2.58 -8.15 32.09
CA ASN A 61 1.76 -7.90 30.91
C ASN A 61 2.42 -6.86 29.99
N ASP A 62 3.01 -5.81 30.54
CA ASP A 62 3.75 -4.80 29.78
C ASP A 62 5.00 -5.40 29.11
N LEU A 63 5.75 -6.26 29.82
CA LEU A 63 6.88 -6.98 29.26
C LEU A 63 6.46 -7.91 28.11
N LEU A 64 5.34 -8.61 28.24
CA LEU A 64 4.80 -9.49 27.20
C LEU A 64 4.39 -8.70 25.95
N ILE A 65 3.77 -7.52 26.13
CA ILE A 65 3.44 -6.61 25.04
C ILE A 65 4.70 -6.13 24.32
N VAL A 66 5.76 -5.79 25.07
CA VAL A 66 7.04 -5.36 24.50
C VAL A 66 7.70 -6.49 23.70
N GLN A 67 7.72 -7.71 24.24
CA GLN A 67 8.26 -8.87 23.57
C GLN A 67 7.53 -9.18 22.27
N TYR A 68 6.19 -9.21 22.29
CA TYR A 68 5.38 -9.41 21.08
C TYR A 68 5.68 -8.38 19.99
N LYS A 69 5.83 -7.10 20.36
CA LYS A 69 6.19 -6.05 19.41
C LYS A 69 7.59 -6.26 18.82
N ALA A 70 8.55 -6.69 19.62
CA ALA A 70 9.90 -7.01 19.16
C ALA A 70 9.87 -8.18 18.15
N ASP A 71 9.14 -9.26 18.47
CA ASP A 71 8.98 -10.42 17.59
C ASP A 71 8.31 -10.05 16.26
N LEU A 72 7.28 -9.20 16.29
CA LEU A 72 6.64 -8.68 15.07
C LEU A 72 7.62 -7.90 14.19
N ILE A 73 8.47 -7.06 14.80
CA ILE A 73 9.48 -6.29 14.06
C ILE A 73 10.51 -7.24 13.45
N GLN A 74 10.96 -8.22 14.23
CA GLN A 74 11.92 -9.22 13.77
C GLN A 74 11.36 -10.03 12.60
N TYR A 75 10.12 -10.50 12.70
CA TYR A 75 9.44 -11.22 11.62
C TYR A 75 9.39 -10.38 10.33
N LYS A 76 8.98 -9.11 10.43
CA LYS A 76 8.95 -8.19 9.27
C LYS A 76 10.34 -7.98 8.67
N ASN A 77 11.35 -7.81 9.50
CA ASN A 77 12.73 -7.62 9.05
C ASN A 77 13.26 -8.86 8.32
N THR A 78 12.95 -10.07 8.80
CA THR A 78 13.30 -11.32 8.11
C THR A 78 12.63 -11.40 6.76
N GLN A 79 11.32 -11.13 6.69
CA GLN A 79 10.59 -11.10 5.41
C GLN A 79 11.21 -10.11 4.42
N ILE A 80 11.53 -8.89 4.87
CA ILE A 80 12.19 -7.89 4.02
C ILE A 80 13.53 -8.42 3.49
N LYS A 81 14.35 -9.04 4.34
CA LYS A 81 15.63 -9.63 3.92
C LYS A 81 15.44 -10.72 2.88
N ASP A 82 14.49 -11.62 3.09
CA ASP A 82 14.20 -12.73 2.17
C ASP A 82 13.73 -12.20 0.80
N PHE A 83 12.84 -11.20 0.78
CA PHE A 83 12.39 -10.57 -0.47
C PHE A 83 13.51 -9.82 -1.21
N VAL A 84 14.42 -9.17 -0.47
CA VAL A 84 15.59 -8.52 -1.07
C VAL A 84 16.51 -9.55 -1.69
N GLN A 85 16.82 -10.64 -0.97
CA GLN A 85 17.68 -11.69 -1.48
C GLN A 85 17.09 -12.34 -2.75
N ASN A 86 15.81 -12.70 -2.71
CA ASN A 86 15.12 -13.26 -3.87
C ASN A 86 15.15 -12.31 -5.08
N ARG A 87 15.02 -10.99 -4.85
CA ARG A 87 15.18 -9.99 -5.92
C ARG A 87 16.59 -9.95 -6.49
N CYS A 88 17.62 -10.01 -5.64
CA CYS A 88 19.02 -10.08 -6.09
C CYS A 88 19.27 -11.34 -6.92
N ASP A 89 18.73 -12.49 -6.49
CA ASP A 89 18.86 -13.75 -7.22
C ASP A 89 18.14 -13.70 -8.57
N ASN A 90 16.93 -13.14 -8.61
CA ASN A 90 16.19 -12.93 -9.86
C ASN A 90 16.91 -11.95 -10.81
N LEU A 91 17.58 -10.92 -10.29
CA LEU A 91 18.35 -9.99 -11.13
C LEU A 91 19.47 -10.70 -11.90
N MET A 92 20.12 -11.67 -11.26
CA MET A 92 21.24 -12.41 -11.85
C MET A 92 20.75 -13.55 -12.74
N ASN A 93 19.74 -14.30 -12.30
CA ASN A 93 19.36 -15.57 -12.91
C ASN A 93 18.06 -15.53 -13.74
N ASP A 94 17.09 -14.65 -13.43
CA ASP A 94 15.79 -14.58 -14.11
C ASP A 94 15.20 -13.15 -14.12
N LYS A 95 15.74 -12.31 -15.01
CA LYS A 95 15.33 -10.90 -15.17
C LYS A 95 13.85 -10.77 -15.52
N LYS A 96 13.26 -11.75 -16.22
CA LYS A 96 11.84 -11.73 -16.62
C LYS A 96 10.94 -11.84 -15.39
N LYS A 97 11.22 -12.79 -14.47
CA LYS A 97 10.51 -12.86 -13.19
C LYS A 97 10.64 -11.58 -12.37
N MET A 98 11.84 -10.99 -12.35
CA MET A 98 12.06 -9.73 -11.64
C MET A 98 11.16 -8.61 -12.18
N ILE A 99 11.14 -8.41 -13.50
CA ILE A 99 10.31 -7.38 -14.16
C ILE A 99 8.82 -7.64 -13.90
N ASN A 100 8.37 -8.88 -14.03
CA ASN A 100 6.97 -9.23 -13.79
C ASN A 100 6.53 -8.95 -12.34
N SER A 101 7.40 -9.26 -11.36
CA SER A 101 7.16 -8.95 -9.95
C SER A 101 7.13 -7.45 -9.67
N PHE A 102 7.92 -6.64 -10.39
CA PHE A 102 7.86 -5.19 -10.24
C PHE A 102 6.59 -4.59 -10.81
N MET A 103 6.16 -5.07 -11.98
CA MET A 103 4.99 -4.51 -12.65
C MET A 103 3.68 -4.89 -11.96
N ASN A 104 3.65 -5.93 -11.10
CA ASN A 104 2.43 -6.48 -10.50
C ASN A 104 1.31 -6.68 -11.55
N GLN A 105 1.70 -7.02 -12.77
CA GLN A 105 0.81 -7.14 -13.90
C GLN A 105 0.66 -8.60 -14.28
N GLU A 106 -0.60 -9.05 -14.42
CA GLU A 106 -0.90 -10.28 -15.12
C GLU A 106 -0.58 -10.09 -16.61
N ILE A 107 0.34 -10.91 -17.13
CA ILE A 107 0.67 -10.87 -18.55
C ILE A 107 -0.51 -11.48 -19.32
N LYS A 108 -1.28 -10.62 -19.98
CA LYS A 108 -2.34 -11.04 -20.90
C LYS A 108 -1.73 -11.27 -22.27
N SER A 109 -1.70 -12.52 -22.72
CA SER A 109 -1.34 -12.85 -24.09
C SER A 109 -2.57 -12.74 -24.99
N ILE A 110 -2.44 -12.02 -26.09
CA ILE A 110 -3.41 -12.06 -27.18
C ILE A 110 -2.82 -12.86 -28.33
N VAL A 111 -3.63 -13.74 -28.94
CA VAL A 111 -3.28 -14.46 -30.16
C VAL A 111 -4.01 -13.78 -31.31
N ILE A 112 -3.28 -13.41 -32.35
CA ILE A 112 -3.83 -12.75 -33.54
C ILE A 112 -3.71 -13.71 -34.72
N ASP A 113 -4.84 -14.30 -35.12
CA ASP A 113 -4.88 -15.31 -36.19
C ASP A 113 -5.16 -14.71 -37.57
N ARG A 114 -5.69 -13.49 -37.63
CA ARG A 114 -6.14 -12.84 -38.87
C ARG A 114 -5.96 -11.33 -38.78
N ILE A 115 -5.48 -10.71 -39.87
CA ILE A 115 -5.30 -9.26 -39.99
C ILE A 115 -5.87 -8.80 -41.33
N ILE A 116 -6.63 -7.71 -41.30
CA ILE A 116 -7.10 -7.03 -42.50
C ILE A 116 -6.09 -5.92 -42.81
N VAL A 117 -5.55 -5.93 -44.03
CA VAL A 117 -4.60 -4.91 -44.51
C VAL A 117 -5.20 -4.27 -45.75
N THR A 118 -5.23 -2.94 -45.78
CA THR A 118 -5.60 -2.17 -46.97
C THR A 118 -4.36 -2.00 -47.85
N GLU A 119 -4.24 -2.80 -48.90
CA GLU A 119 -3.24 -2.62 -49.95
C GLU A 119 -3.98 -2.16 -51.22
N ASN A 120 -3.63 -0.98 -51.75
CA ASN A 120 -4.23 -0.40 -52.96
C ASN A 120 -5.77 -0.23 -52.90
N ASP A 121 -6.30 0.31 -51.79
CA ASP A 121 -7.74 0.51 -51.54
C ASP A 121 -8.60 -0.78 -51.51
N GLU A 122 -7.98 -1.96 -51.54
CA GLU A 122 -8.64 -3.24 -51.31
C GLU A 122 -8.29 -3.81 -49.93
N GLU A 123 -9.30 -4.30 -49.22
CA GLU A 123 -9.13 -4.97 -47.92
C GLU A 123 -8.73 -6.43 -48.11
N ILE A 124 -7.45 -6.74 -47.88
CA ILE A 124 -6.91 -8.10 -48.01
C ILE A 124 -6.79 -8.74 -46.62
N LEU A 125 -7.41 -9.91 -46.45
CA LEU A 125 -7.29 -10.72 -45.23
C LEU A 125 -6.01 -11.55 -45.26
N LYS A 126 -5.03 -11.17 -44.44
CA LYS A 126 -3.81 -11.95 -44.23
C LYS A 126 -4.01 -12.94 -43.08
N THR A 127 -3.89 -14.24 -43.39
CA THR A 127 -3.99 -15.36 -42.41
C THR A 127 -2.64 -16.07 -42.20
N ALA A 128 -1.63 -15.80 -43.04
CA ALA A 128 -0.33 -16.43 -42.93
C ALA A 128 0.48 -15.87 -41.73
N PRO A 129 1.07 -16.72 -40.85
CA PRO A 129 1.74 -16.27 -39.62
C PRO A 129 2.90 -15.29 -39.85
N GLU A 130 3.69 -15.48 -40.90
CA GLU A 130 4.82 -14.60 -41.21
C GLU A 130 4.35 -13.21 -41.65
N CYS A 131 3.29 -13.17 -42.47
CA CYS A 131 2.66 -11.93 -42.90
C CYS A 131 2.05 -11.17 -41.71
N ILE A 132 1.34 -11.88 -40.82
CA ILE A 132 0.77 -11.33 -39.59
C ILE A 132 1.87 -10.69 -38.74
N LYS A 133 2.96 -11.42 -38.47
CA LYS A 133 4.06 -10.92 -37.64
C LYS A 133 4.71 -9.67 -38.22
N LYS A 134 4.94 -9.65 -39.54
CA LYS A 134 5.52 -8.50 -40.24
C LYS A 134 4.62 -7.27 -40.14
N GLU A 135 3.33 -7.44 -40.40
CA GLU A 135 2.34 -6.35 -40.38
C GLU A 135 2.11 -5.82 -38.96
N VAL A 136 1.97 -6.71 -37.96
CA VAL A 136 1.85 -6.34 -36.54
C VAL A 136 3.06 -5.53 -36.09
N ASN A 137 4.27 -5.99 -36.42
CA ASN A 137 5.49 -5.27 -36.05
C ASN A 137 5.53 -3.89 -36.70
N ALA A 138 5.20 -3.78 -38.00
CA ALA A 138 5.15 -2.49 -38.68
C ALA A 138 4.10 -1.56 -38.05
N HIS A 139 2.91 -2.07 -37.75
CA HIS A 139 1.85 -1.31 -37.09
C HIS A 139 2.29 -0.77 -35.74
N PHE A 140 2.79 -1.61 -34.83
CA PHE A 140 3.19 -1.15 -33.48
C PHE A 140 4.45 -0.30 -33.45
N GLN A 141 5.38 -0.46 -34.40
CA GLN A 141 6.54 0.43 -34.54
C GLN A 141 6.12 1.82 -35.04
N ASN A 142 5.08 1.90 -35.86
CA ASN A 142 4.60 3.16 -36.45
C ASN A 142 3.42 3.79 -35.71
N ILE A 143 2.73 3.06 -34.82
CA ILE A 143 1.71 3.64 -33.92
C ILE A 143 2.34 4.71 -33.03
N ALA A 144 3.58 4.49 -32.59
CA ALA A 144 4.34 5.40 -31.77
C ALA A 144 5.19 6.35 -32.64
N GLU A 145 4.58 7.01 -33.63
CA GLU A 145 5.20 8.16 -34.27
C GLU A 145 5.77 9.12 -33.21
N PRO A 146 6.92 9.79 -33.48
CA PRO A 146 7.54 10.69 -32.52
C PRO A 146 6.50 11.70 -32.04
N TYR A 147 6.54 12.04 -30.75
CA TYR A 147 5.63 12.92 -30.00
C TYR A 147 5.51 14.37 -30.52
N HIS A 148 5.88 14.63 -31.77
CA HIS A 148 5.61 15.86 -32.48
C HIS A 148 4.37 15.72 -33.34
N THR A 149 3.29 16.32 -32.82
CA THR A 149 2.23 16.96 -33.61
C THR A 149 1.27 16.04 -34.37
N ARG A 150 0.46 15.26 -33.63
CA ARG A 150 -0.95 15.11 -34.01
C ARG A 150 -1.82 15.69 -32.90
N GLY A 151 -2.40 16.87 -33.14
CA GLY A 151 -3.22 17.61 -32.17
C GLY A 151 -4.44 16.86 -31.60
N GLY A 152 -4.71 15.63 -32.06
CA GLY A 152 -5.82 14.78 -31.61
C GLY A 152 -5.61 14.14 -30.22
N GLU A 153 -4.42 13.62 -29.92
CA GLU A 153 -4.16 12.95 -28.63
C GLU A 153 -4.21 13.93 -27.46
N LEU A 154 -3.64 15.12 -27.64
CA LEU A 154 -3.70 16.17 -26.63
C LEU A 154 -5.14 16.60 -26.36
N SER A 155 -5.96 16.73 -27.40
CA SER A 155 -7.39 17.04 -27.25
C SER A 155 -8.12 15.98 -26.41
N TYR A 156 -7.81 14.70 -26.63
CA TYR A 156 -8.34 13.60 -25.84
C TYR A 156 -7.83 13.63 -24.38
N ILE A 157 -6.55 13.93 -24.15
CA ILE A 157 -6.01 14.07 -22.80
C ILE A 157 -6.70 15.22 -22.06
N TYR A 158 -6.87 16.39 -22.70
CA TYR A 158 -7.57 17.52 -22.08
C TYR A 158 -9.04 17.22 -21.78
N SER A 159 -9.73 16.45 -22.64
CA SER A 159 -11.14 16.09 -22.41
C SER A 159 -11.31 15.06 -21.29
N SER A 160 -10.34 14.16 -21.13
CA SER A 160 -10.33 13.09 -20.10
C SER A 160 -9.87 13.53 -18.71
N ILE A 161 -9.38 14.76 -18.54
CA ILE A 161 -9.10 15.34 -17.22
C ILE A 161 -10.37 15.30 -16.35
N LEU A 162 -10.25 14.68 -15.16
CA LEU A 162 -11.30 14.58 -14.15
C LEU A 162 -11.58 15.93 -13.49
N ASN A 163 -12.85 16.32 -13.43
CA ASN A 163 -13.31 17.51 -12.74
C ASN A 163 -13.46 17.25 -11.22
N GLY A 164 -13.43 18.30 -10.41
CA GLY A 164 -13.69 18.24 -8.96
C GLY A 164 -12.56 17.62 -8.13
N LYS A 165 -11.33 17.61 -8.66
CA LYS A 165 -10.13 17.20 -7.92
C LYS A 165 -9.51 18.41 -7.21
N ALA A 166 -8.89 18.15 -6.05
CA ALA A 166 -8.17 19.19 -5.31
C ALA A 166 -7.01 19.74 -6.16
N SER A 167 -6.86 21.07 -6.16
CA SER A 167 -5.69 21.72 -6.75
C SER A 167 -4.48 21.55 -5.82
N GLY A 168 -3.28 21.57 -6.41
CA GLY A 168 -2.04 21.65 -5.65
C GLY A 168 -1.79 23.07 -5.11
N PRO A 169 -0.58 23.32 -4.55
CA PRO A 169 -0.25 24.61 -3.92
C PRO A 169 -0.39 25.84 -4.83
N SER A 170 -0.37 25.65 -6.15
CA SER A 170 -0.61 26.70 -7.14
C SER A 170 -2.06 27.20 -7.19
N LYS A 171 -3.01 26.46 -6.61
CA LYS A 171 -4.46 26.70 -6.64
C LYS A 171 -5.06 26.71 -8.05
N ILE A 172 -4.34 26.17 -9.03
CA ILE A 172 -4.83 26.00 -10.41
C ILE A 172 -5.73 24.77 -10.44
N LEU A 173 -7.01 24.99 -10.72
CA LEU A 173 -8.00 23.93 -10.84
C LEU A 173 -7.85 23.21 -12.20
N TYR A 174 -8.23 21.94 -12.23
CA TYR A 174 -8.19 21.12 -13.44
C TYR A 174 -9.09 21.69 -14.54
N GLU A 175 -10.23 22.26 -14.16
CA GLU A 175 -11.17 22.94 -15.04
C GLU A 175 -10.52 24.16 -15.72
N MET A 176 -9.64 24.88 -15.02
CA MET A 176 -8.94 26.04 -15.59
C MET A 176 -8.01 25.61 -16.72
N ILE A 177 -7.30 24.49 -16.56
CA ILE A 177 -6.43 23.94 -17.61
C ILE A 177 -7.28 23.40 -18.77
N LYS A 178 -8.37 22.68 -18.45
CA LYS A 178 -9.30 22.10 -19.44
C LYS A 178 -9.92 23.16 -20.35
N HIS A 179 -10.32 24.31 -19.80
CA HIS A 179 -10.93 25.42 -20.52
C HIS A 179 -9.93 26.52 -20.92
N SER A 180 -8.64 26.34 -20.65
CA SER A 180 -7.62 27.30 -21.06
C SER A 180 -7.50 27.40 -22.59
N SER A 181 -6.99 28.54 -23.04
CA SER A 181 -6.77 28.79 -24.47
C SER A 181 -5.78 27.80 -25.07
N VAL A 182 -5.86 27.60 -26.38
CA VAL A 182 -4.93 26.73 -27.13
C VAL A 182 -3.48 27.15 -26.89
N LYS A 183 -3.21 28.45 -26.75
CA LYS A 183 -1.86 28.99 -26.46
C LYS A 183 -1.31 28.51 -25.12
N ILE A 184 -2.14 28.48 -24.07
CA ILE A 184 -1.73 27.99 -22.74
C ILE A 184 -1.49 26.49 -22.79
N LYS A 185 -2.38 25.74 -23.43
CA LYS A 185 -2.23 24.29 -23.62
C LYS A 185 -0.95 23.93 -24.38
N LEU A 186 -0.62 24.70 -25.41
CA LEU A 186 0.61 24.53 -26.18
C LEU A 186 1.84 24.83 -25.31
N PHE A 187 1.81 25.92 -24.53
CA PHE A 187 2.88 26.25 -23.60
C PHE A 187 3.13 25.13 -22.58
N ILE A 188 2.08 24.63 -21.93
CA ILE A 188 2.17 23.52 -20.97
C ILE A 188 2.77 22.28 -21.64
N THR A 189 2.28 21.93 -22.84
CA THR A 189 2.76 20.76 -23.58
C THR A 189 4.25 20.88 -23.90
N ASN A 190 4.70 22.04 -24.39
CA ASN A 190 6.11 22.27 -24.70
C ASN A 190 6.97 22.17 -23.44
N TYR A 191 6.53 22.78 -22.34
CA TYR A 191 7.23 22.71 -21.07
C TYR A 191 7.37 21.26 -20.56
N LEU A 192 6.31 20.46 -20.65
CA LEU A 192 6.34 19.03 -20.26
C LEU A 192 7.29 18.22 -21.16
N ASN A 193 7.26 18.47 -22.47
CA ASN A 193 8.15 17.82 -23.43
C ASN A 193 9.62 18.15 -23.17
N GLU A 194 9.93 19.40 -22.81
CA GLU A 194 11.27 19.80 -22.39
C GLU A 194 11.70 19.07 -21.11
N CYS A 195 10.81 18.93 -20.12
CA CYS A 195 11.09 18.18 -18.89
C CYS A 195 11.45 16.71 -19.18
N LEU A 196 10.71 16.06 -20.09
CA LEU A 196 10.98 14.69 -20.54
C LEU A 196 12.31 14.58 -21.28
N THR A 197 12.58 15.51 -22.19
CA THR A 197 13.81 15.54 -23.01
C THR A 197 15.04 15.76 -22.14
N LEU A 198 14.98 16.73 -21.22
CA LEU A 198 16.07 17.06 -20.31
C LEU A 198 16.18 16.09 -19.13
N ARG A 199 15.19 15.21 -18.94
CA ARG A 199 15.03 14.33 -17.77
C ARG A 199 15.11 15.09 -16.44
N LYS A 200 14.61 16.33 -16.42
CA LYS A 200 14.59 17.20 -15.24
C LYS A 200 13.15 17.45 -14.84
N ILE A 201 12.81 17.08 -13.61
CA ILE A 201 11.48 17.26 -13.03
C ILE A 201 11.54 18.44 -12.05
N PRO A 202 10.59 19.40 -12.11
CA PRO A 202 10.54 20.52 -11.17
C PRO A 202 10.44 20.04 -9.73
N LYS A 203 11.18 20.70 -8.82
CA LYS A 203 11.19 20.32 -7.39
C LYS A 203 9.85 20.63 -6.73
N GLU A 204 9.17 21.66 -7.23
CA GLU A 204 7.87 22.16 -6.79
C GLU A 204 6.77 21.10 -6.94
N TRP A 205 6.92 20.16 -7.88
CA TRP A 205 5.97 19.06 -8.06
C TRP A 205 5.99 18.06 -6.89
N LYS A 206 6.99 18.16 -5.99
CA LYS A 206 7.06 17.38 -4.75
C LYS A 206 6.31 18.05 -3.60
N LEU A 207 5.81 19.27 -3.78
CA LEU A 207 5.03 19.99 -2.78
C LEU A 207 3.55 19.64 -2.93
N ALA A 208 2.88 19.41 -1.80
CA ALA A 208 1.45 19.12 -1.76
C ALA A 208 0.82 19.76 -0.53
N ASP A 209 -0.42 20.22 -0.69
CA ASP A 209 -1.23 20.67 0.44
C ASP A 209 -1.79 19.45 1.19
N LEU A 210 -1.65 19.46 2.52
CA LEU A 210 -2.09 18.35 3.38
C LEU A 210 -3.44 18.67 4.00
N TYR A 211 -4.46 17.92 3.58
CA TYR A 211 -5.81 17.99 4.15
C TYR A 211 -6.20 16.64 4.76
N PRO A 212 -6.63 16.60 6.04
CA PRO A 212 -7.20 15.40 6.63
C PRO A 212 -8.49 15.00 5.88
N ILE A 213 -8.55 13.78 5.35
CA ILE A 213 -9.76 13.23 4.73
C ILE A 213 -10.43 12.30 5.75
N PRO A 214 -11.61 12.65 6.29
CA PRO A 214 -12.35 11.78 7.19
C PRO A 214 -12.75 10.50 6.46
N LYS A 215 -12.40 9.34 7.02
CA LYS A 215 -12.86 8.05 6.48
C LYS A 215 -14.32 7.83 6.89
N PRO A 216 -15.17 7.27 6.02
CA PRO A 216 -16.52 6.87 6.40
C PRO A 216 -16.45 5.85 7.55
N LYS A 217 -17.34 5.98 8.52
CA LYS A 217 -17.49 5.00 9.60
C LYS A 217 -18.11 3.71 9.01
N PRO A 218 -17.69 2.52 9.48
CA PRO A 218 -18.27 1.26 9.05
C PRO A 218 -19.75 1.15 9.43
#